data_AF-A0A0L8GLS0-F1
#
_entry.id   AF-A0A0L8GLS0-F1
#
_cell.length_a   1.000
_cell.length_b   1.000
_cell.length_c   1.000
_cell.angle_alpha   90.00
_cell.angle_beta   90.00
_cell.angle_gamma   90.00
#
_symmetry.space_group_name_H-M   'P 1'
#
loop_
_entity.id
_entity.type
_entity.pdbx_description
1 polymer ?
#
loop_
_entity_poly.entity_id
_entity_poly.type
_entity_poly.pdbx_seq_one_letter_code
_entity_poly.pdbx_strand_id
1 'polypeptide(L)'
;MLQLGRENLLKYYTMCNTVMCRETGDMEQWKNDACDVIDALAHECEIIGIKVSWREVTKCYKKCPENMTFKHNVSLCRITCDNYNTKIKCPTDETESRCDCRDGYVLSKETCVPVQECGCIYQDYFLEVGQTVTLFGCHMMAVCVRDKFGWSN
;
A
#
# COMPACT_ATOMS: atom_id res chain seq x y z
N MET A 1 25.42 -18.85 2.88
CA MET A 1 24.25 -18.32 3.64
C MET A 1 24.66 -17.75 5.01
N LEU A 2 25.23 -18.53 5.94
CA LEU A 2 25.56 -18.05 7.30
C LEU A 2 26.64 -16.96 7.37
N GLN A 3 27.62 -16.98 6.46
CA GLN A 3 28.72 -16.01 6.43
C GLN A 3 28.26 -14.65 5.88
N LEU A 4 27.47 -14.67 4.80
CA LEU A 4 26.71 -13.51 4.27
C LEU A 4 25.79 -12.89 5.34
N GLY A 5 25.04 -13.71 6.08
CA GLY A 5 24.19 -13.22 7.17
C GLY A 5 24.98 -12.54 8.31
N ARG A 6 26.17 -13.05 8.64
CA ARG A 6 27.04 -12.50 9.70
C ARG A 6 27.73 -11.19 9.28
N GLU A 7 28.25 -11.13 8.06
CA GLU A 7 28.87 -9.92 7.50
C GLU A 7 27.84 -8.80 7.30
N ASN A 8 26.63 -9.15 6.82
CA ASN A 8 25.52 -8.21 6.73
C ASN A 8 25.12 -7.70 8.12
N LEU A 9 24.95 -8.58 9.11
CA LEU A 9 24.58 -8.15 10.46
C LEU A 9 25.57 -7.16 11.08
N LEU A 10 26.88 -7.41 10.91
CA LEU A 10 27.91 -6.50 11.42
C LEU A 10 27.85 -5.13 10.73
N LYS A 11 27.61 -5.10 9.41
CA LYS A 11 27.43 -3.86 8.63
C LYS A 11 26.22 -3.06 9.12
N TYR A 12 25.07 -3.69 9.31
CA TYR A 12 23.87 -2.98 9.80
C TYR A 12 24.01 -2.56 11.26
N TYR A 13 24.70 -3.35 12.09
CA TYR A 13 25.00 -2.98 13.47
C TYR A 13 25.89 -1.74 13.57
N THR A 14 26.97 -1.67 12.79
CA THR A 14 27.84 -0.49 12.76
C THR A 14 27.13 0.73 12.18
N MET A 15 26.29 0.54 11.16
CA MET A 15 25.46 1.61 10.59
C MET A 15 24.49 2.18 11.64
N CYS A 16 23.79 1.32 12.39
CA CYS A 16 22.92 1.73 13.49
C CYS A 16 23.66 2.58 14.52
N ASN A 17 24.78 2.09 15.05
CA ASN A 17 25.57 2.83 16.04
C ASN A 17 26.07 4.17 15.51
N THR A 18 26.44 4.23 14.23
CA THR A 18 26.94 5.47 13.64
C THR A 18 25.83 6.52 13.49
N VAL A 19 24.63 6.12 13.05
CA VAL A 19 23.49 7.05 12.93
C VAL A 19 23.03 7.52 14.31
N MET A 20 22.85 6.58 15.24
CA MET A 20 22.37 6.85 16.60
C MET A 20 23.30 7.73 17.43
N CYS A 21 24.62 7.56 17.29
CA CYS A 21 25.60 8.25 18.15
C CYS A 21 26.18 9.53 17.52
N ARG A 22 25.93 9.80 16.24
CA ARG A 22 26.50 10.96 15.54
C ARG A 22 25.56 12.16 15.51
N GLU A 23 24.25 11.95 15.51
CA GLU A 23 23.27 13.03 15.48
C GLU A 23 22.68 13.32 16.88
N THR A 24 22.56 14.61 17.22
CA THR A 24 21.77 15.06 18.37
C THR A 24 20.29 14.89 18.03
N GLY A 25 19.74 13.72 18.33
CA GLY A 25 18.32 13.41 18.16
C GLY A 25 17.61 13.31 19.51
N ASP A 26 16.29 13.45 19.51
CA ASP A 26 15.47 12.98 20.62
C ASP A 26 15.25 11.46 20.50
N MET A 27 14.59 10.88 21.52
CA MET A 27 14.33 9.45 21.57
C MET A 27 13.44 8.95 20.41
N GLU A 28 12.59 9.80 19.84
CA GLU A 28 11.73 9.43 18.70
C GLU A 28 12.55 9.37 17.41
N GLN A 29 13.42 10.35 17.17
CA GLN A 29 14.31 10.37 16.01
C GLN A 29 15.23 9.14 15.99
N TRP A 30 15.92 8.88 17.09
CA TRP A 30 16.77 7.70 17.24
C TRP A 30 16.02 6.39 17.03
N LYS A 31 14.79 6.30 17.52
CA LYS A 31 13.95 5.12 17.26
C LYS A 31 13.69 4.97 15.76
N ASN A 32 13.31 6.04 15.07
CA ASN A 32 13.04 6.02 13.63
C ASN A 32 14.28 5.60 12.83
N ASP A 33 15.44 6.18 13.14
CA ASP A 33 16.71 5.84 12.49
C ASP A 33 17.07 4.36 12.67
N ALA A 34 16.92 3.83 13.88
CA ALA A 34 17.12 2.41 14.16
C ALA A 34 16.12 1.53 13.38
N CYS A 35 14.86 1.96 13.27
CA CYS A 35 13.86 1.27 12.47
C CYS A 35 14.25 1.21 10.99
N ASP A 36 14.80 2.29 10.42
CA ASP A 36 15.20 2.34 9.01
C ASP A 36 16.38 1.40 8.71
N VAL A 37 17.33 1.30 9.63
CA VAL A 37 18.44 0.33 9.51
C VAL A 37 17.93 -1.11 9.53
N ILE A 38 16.96 -1.43 10.41
CA ILE A 38 16.38 -2.78 10.48
C ILE A 38 15.50 -3.06 9.25
N ASP A 39 14.79 -2.07 8.72
CA ASP A 39 14.01 -2.20 7.48
C ASP A 39 14.91 -2.58 6.30
N ALA A 40 16.07 -1.93 6.18
CA ALA A 40 17.05 -2.26 5.15
C ALA A 40 17.59 -3.69 5.28
N LEU A 41 17.86 -4.16 6.50
CA LEU A 41 18.26 -5.56 6.73
C LEU A 41 17.12 -6.55 6.41
N ALA A 42 15.88 -6.22 6.78
CA ALA A 42 14.72 -7.05 6.49
C ALA A 42 14.46 -7.14 4.98
N HIS A 43 14.65 -6.05 4.25
CA HIS A 43 14.54 -6.02 2.79
C HIS A 43 15.56 -6.94 2.10
N GLU A 44 16.82 -6.93 2.54
CA GLU A 44 17.84 -7.87 2.04
C GLU A 44 17.46 -9.34 2.30
N CYS A 45 16.85 -9.62 3.46
CA CYS A 45 16.31 -10.94 3.75
C CYS A 45 15.19 -11.31 2.76
N GLU A 46 14.27 -10.38 2.46
CA GLU A 46 13.16 -10.60 1.53
C GLU A 46 13.65 -10.86 0.09
N ILE A 47 14.70 -10.18 -0.38
CA ILE A 47 15.31 -10.39 -1.70
C ILE A 47 15.79 -11.83 -1.89
N ILE A 48 16.29 -12.47 -0.82
CA ILE A 48 16.72 -13.88 -0.84
C ILE A 48 15.61 -14.86 -0.44
N GLY A 49 14.35 -14.39 -0.40
CA GLY A 49 13.16 -15.20 -0.13
C GLY A 49 12.89 -15.46 1.36
N ILE A 50 13.55 -14.75 2.28
CA ILE A 50 13.37 -14.90 3.73
C ILE A 50 12.50 -13.75 4.25
N LYS A 51 11.26 -14.05 4.63
CA LYS A 51 10.36 -13.08 5.28
C LYS A 51 10.61 -13.03 6.79
N VAL A 52 10.82 -11.83 7.33
CA VAL A 52 11.09 -11.60 8.76
C VAL A 52 10.12 -10.59 9.37
N SER A 53 9.37 -11.00 10.39
CA SER A 53 8.42 -10.15 11.11
C SER A 53 9.09 -9.39 12.26
N TRP A 54 9.81 -8.32 11.95
CA TRP A 54 10.61 -7.58 12.93
C TRP A 54 9.88 -6.40 13.59
N ARG A 55 8.88 -5.82 12.92
CA ARG A 55 8.22 -4.55 13.32
C ARG A 55 7.43 -4.63 14.61
N GLU A 56 6.80 -5.78 14.90
CA GLU A 56 6.09 -6.01 16.16
C GLU A 56 7.04 -6.05 17.35
N VAL A 57 8.21 -6.69 17.18
CA VAL A 57 9.23 -6.85 18.22
C VAL A 57 9.90 -5.52 18.53
N THR A 58 10.25 -4.75 17.50
CA THR A 58 10.94 -3.46 17.66
C THR A 58 9.99 -2.29 17.91
N LYS A 59 8.67 -2.53 17.83
CA LYS A 59 7.62 -1.49 17.87
C LYS A 59 7.87 -0.37 16.84
N CYS A 60 8.44 -0.74 15.70
CA CYS A 60 8.72 0.14 14.57
C CYS A 60 7.52 0.17 13.62
N TYR A 61 6.40 0.66 14.13
CA TYR A 61 5.20 0.87 13.34
C TYR A 61 5.42 2.05 12.41
N LYS A 62 5.43 1.82 11.09
CA LYS A 62 5.37 2.92 10.12
C LYS A 62 4.02 3.64 10.33
N LYS A 63 4.06 4.96 10.55
CA LYS A 63 2.86 5.79 10.47
C LYS A 63 2.41 5.75 9.02
N CYS A 64 1.30 5.07 8.76
CA CYS A 64 0.70 5.08 7.43
C CYS A 64 -0.11 6.37 7.22
N PRO A 65 -0.24 6.83 5.95
CA PRO A 65 -1.15 7.91 5.61
C PRO A 65 -2.60 7.62 6.04
N GLU A 66 -3.44 8.65 6.00
CA GLU A 66 -4.86 8.51 6.31
C GLU A 66 -5.53 7.42 5.46
N ASN A 67 -6.43 6.66 6.09
CA ASN A 67 -7.14 5.52 5.49
C ASN A 67 -6.26 4.36 5.00
N MET A 68 -4.98 4.33 5.38
CA MET A 68 -4.07 3.21 5.15
C MET A 68 -3.75 2.47 6.44
N THR A 69 -3.32 1.22 6.31
CA THR A 69 -2.84 0.39 7.40
C THR A 69 -1.62 -0.39 6.91
N PHE A 70 -0.65 -0.59 7.79
CA PHE A 70 0.53 -1.37 7.46
C PHE A 70 0.17 -2.85 7.35
N LYS A 71 0.56 -3.48 6.24
CA LYS A 71 0.30 -4.89 5.95
C LYS A 71 1.61 -5.54 5.47
N HIS A 72 1.86 -6.79 5.87
CA HIS A 72 3.10 -7.52 5.57
C HIS A 72 3.11 -8.25 4.22
N ASN A 73 1.93 -8.65 3.74
CA ASN A 73 1.78 -9.40 2.49
C ASN A 73 0.87 -8.63 1.55
N VAL A 74 1.35 -7.48 1.07
CA VAL A 74 0.60 -6.67 0.12
C VAL A 74 1.02 -7.03 -1.29
N SER A 75 0.05 -7.33 -2.15
CA SER A 75 0.33 -7.59 -3.57
C SER A 75 0.97 -6.35 -4.22
N LEU A 76 1.88 -6.59 -5.16
CA LEU A 76 2.43 -5.55 -6.02
C LEU A 76 1.34 -4.91 -6.92
N CYS A 77 0.28 -5.66 -7.23
CA CYS A 77 -0.90 -5.13 -7.92
C CYS A 77 -1.86 -4.48 -6.93
N ARG A 78 -1.78 -3.16 -6.79
CA ARG A 78 -2.73 -2.40 -5.95
C ARG A 78 -4.14 -2.44 -6.51
N ILE A 79 -5.11 -2.52 -5.60
CA ILE A 79 -6.51 -2.36 -5.93
C ILE A 79 -6.84 -0.86 -5.97
N THR A 80 -7.30 -0.39 -7.12
CA THR A 80 -7.68 0.99 -7.41
C THR A 80 -9.16 1.08 -7.76
N CYS A 81 -9.74 2.29 -7.79
CA CYS A 81 -11.11 2.45 -8.29
C CYS A 81 -11.33 1.86 -9.70
N ASP A 82 -10.30 1.87 -10.54
CA ASP A 82 -10.39 1.40 -11.94
C ASP A 82 -10.42 -0.14 -12.03
N ASN A 83 -9.71 -0.83 -11.11
CA ASN A 83 -9.53 -2.27 -11.19
C ASN A 83 -10.25 -3.06 -10.09
N TYR A 84 -10.85 -2.40 -9.08
CA TYR A 84 -11.52 -3.06 -7.95
C TYR A 84 -12.60 -4.06 -8.37
N ASN A 85 -13.35 -3.75 -9.43
CA ASN A 85 -14.39 -4.63 -9.97
C ASN A 85 -13.89 -5.59 -11.06
N THR A 86 -12.64 -5.43 -11.48
CA THR A 86 -12.07 -6.25 -12.53
C THR A 86 -11.45 -7.50 -11.92
N LYS A 87 -11.73 -8.67 -12.49
CA LYS A 87 -11.08 -9.93 -12.09
C LYS A 87 -9.66 -10.02 -12.68
N ILE A 88 -8.94 -8.91 -12.76
CA ILE A 88 -7.57 -8.92 -13.29
C ILE A 88 -6.72 -9.71 -12.31
N LYS A 89 -6.17 -10.83 -12.79
CA LYS A 89 -5.18 -11.59 -12.03
C LYS A 89 -3.88 -10.80 -12.03
N CYS A 90 -3.30 -10.61 -10.85
CA CYS A 90 -1.95 -10.06 -10.77
C CYS A 90 -1.01 -11.04 -11.50
N PRO A 91 -0.12 -10.56 -12.40
CA PRO A 91 0.81 -11.43 -13.13
C PRO A 91 1.87 -12.08 -12.23
N THR A 92 1.94 -11.68 -10.96
CA THR A 92 2.87 -12.18 -9.96
C THR A 92 2.13 -12.40 -8.63
N ASP A 93 2.52 -13.45 -7.91
CA ASP A 93 2.07 -13.72 -6.54
C ASP A 93 3.03 -13.10 -5.49
N GLU A 94 4.01 -12.31 -5.94
CA GLU A 94 4.93 -11.60 -5.07
C GLU A 94 4.21 -10.55 -4.22
N THR A 95 4.69 -10.40 -2.99
CA THR A 95 4.12 -9.51 -1.98
C THR A 95 5.21 -8.76 -1.26
N GLU A 96 4.91 -7.54 -0.83
CA GLU A 96 5.81 -6.69 -0.05
C GLU A 96 5.14 -6.21 1.25
N SER A 97 5.96 -5.86 2.24
CA SER A 97 5.50 -5.23 3.47
C SER A 97 5.39 -3.71 3.31
N ARG A 98 4.17 -3.17 3.23
CA ARG A 98 3.95 -1.72 3.08
C ARG A 98 2.63 -1.22 3.66
N CYS A 99 2.46 0.10 3.68
CA CYS A 99 1.15 0.70 3.87
C CYS A 99 0.26 0.41 2.65
N ASP A 100 -0.97 -0.02 2.94
CA ASP A 100 -1.99 -0.29 1.94
C ASP A 100 -3.35 0.19 2.44
N CYS A 101 -4.33 0.33 1.56
CA CYS A 101 -5.66 0.78 1.97
C CYS A 101 -6.25 -0.16 3.04
N ARG A 102 -6.91 0.43 4.04
CA ARG A 102 -7.68 -0.34 5.02
C ARG A 102 -8.84 -1.04 4.32
N ASP A 103 -9.41 -2.03 4.97
CA ASP A 103 -10.47 -2.83 4.35
C ASP A 103 -11.70 -1.95 4.04
N GLY A 104 -12.27 -2.13 2.84
CA GLY A 104 -13.34 -1.29 2.31
C GLY A 104 -12.88 0.03 1.65
N TYR A 105 -11.56 0.26 1.56
CA TYR A 105 -10.95 1.39 0.87
C TYR A 105 -10.11 0.91 -0.32
N VAL A 106 -10.01 1.75 -1.35
CA VAL A 106 -9.18 1.49 -2.54
C VAL A 106 -8.39 2.73 -2.92
N LEU A 107 -7.31 2.52 -3.66
CA LEU A 107 -6.44 3.61 -4.06
C LEU A 107 -7.10 4.41 -5.19
N SER A 108 -7.27 5.71 -4.98
CA SER A 108 -7.63 6.68 -6.01
C SER A 108 -6.51 7.70 -6.10
N LYS A 109 -5.74 7.66 -7.19
CA LYS A 109 -4.50 8.44 -7.35
C LYS A 109 -3.51 8.12 -6.21
N GLU A 110 -3.39 9.01 -5.23
CA GLU A 110 -2.45 8.90 -4.11
C GLU A 110 -3.15 8.65 -2.75
N THR A 111 -4.48 8.72 -2.70
CA THR A 111 -5.24 8.60 -1.45
C THR A 111 -6.11 7.35 -1.45
N CYS A 112 -6.31 6.78 -0.26
CA CYS A 112 -7.29 5.71 -0.07
C CYS A 112 -8.65 6.34 0.20
N VAL A 113 -9.58 6.11 -0.73
CA VAL A 113 -10.97 6.53 -0.61
C VAL A 113 -11.84 5.32 -0.29
N PRO A 114 -12.98 5.49 0.39
CA PRO A 114 -13.95 4.42 0.51
C PRO A 114 -14.25 3.89 -0.89
N VAL A 115 -14.42 2.58 -1.05
CA VAL A 115 -14.90 2.00 -2.32
C VAL A 115 -16.18 2.70 -2.79
N GLN A 116 -16.91 3.30 -1.83
CA GLN A 116 -18.10 4.07 -2.10
C GLN A 116 -17.87 5.38 -2.89
N GLU A 117 -16.67 5.92 -2.87
CA GLU A 117 -16.38 7.15 -3.60
C GLU A 117 -15.80 6.89 -4.98
N CYS A 118 -15.64 5.62 -5.37
CA CYS A 118 -15.26 5.28 -6.74
C CYS A 118 -16.41 5.57 -7.71
N GLY A 119 -16.13 6.43 -8.68
CA GLY A 119 -17.01 6.73 -9.82
C GLY A 119 -17.08 5.61 -10.85
N CYS A 120 -17.85 5.84 -11.89
CA CYS A 120 -18.03 4.94 -13.03
C CYS A 120 -17.20 5.44 -14.23
N ILE A 121 -16.81 4.54 -15.14
CA ILE A 121 -16.24 4.94 -16.43
C ILE A 121 -17.28 4.65 -17.51
N TYR A 122 -17.63 5.65 -18.31
CA TYR A 122 -18.53 5.53 -19.45
C TYR A 122 -17.89 6.16 -20.70
N GLN A 123 -17.68 5.36 -21.76
CA GLN A 123 -17.03 5.81 -23.02
C GLN A 123 -15.75 6.63 -22.77
N ASP A 124 -14.86 6.12 -21.92
CA ASP A 124 -13.60 6.75 -21.50
C ASP A 124 -13.73 8.03 -20.65
N TYR A 125 -14.95 8.42 -20.26
CA TYR A 125 -15.19 9.52 -19.32
C TYR A 125 -15.46 8.99 -17.91
N PHE A 126 -14.79 9.57 -16.92
CA PHE A 126 -15.05 9.32 -15.51
C PHE A 126 -16.30 10.08 -15.04
N LEU A 127 -17.20 9.37 -14.37
CA LEU A 127 -18.44 9.88 -13.80
C LEU A 127 -18.41 9.70 -12.28
N GLU A 128 -18.58 10.77 -11.54
CA GLU A 128 -18.76 10.67 -10.09
C GLU A 128 -20.07 9.95 -9.77
N VAL A 129 -20.12 9.31 -8.59
CA VAL A 129 -21.36 8.65 -8.14
C VAL A 129 -22.49 9.69 -8.06
N GLY A 130 -23.61 9.38 -8.70
CA GLY A 130 -24.76 10.26 -8.84
C GLY A 130 -24.74 11.17 -10.07
N GLN A 131 -23.64 11.23 -10.83
CA GLN A 131 -23.62 11.95 -12.10
C GLN A 131 -24.46 11.23 -13.16
N THR A 132 -25.26 12.02 -13.88
CA THR A 132 -26.04 11.58 -15.05
C THR A 132 -25.37 11.99 -16.34
N VAL A 133 -25.29 11.04 -17.28
CA VAL A 133 -24.90 11.29 -18.67
C VAL A 133 -26.07 11.06 -19.60
N THR A 134 -26.17 11.90 -20.61
CA THR A 134 -27.20 11.78 -21.64
C THR A 134 -26.70 10.90 -22.78
N LEU A 135 -27.39 9.81 -23.04
CA LEU A 135 -27.09 8.83 -24.08
C LEU A 135 -27.98 9.08 -25.30
N PHE A 136 -27.45 8.81 -26.50
CA PHE A 136 -28.17 8.88 -27.78
C PHE A 136 -28.98 10.18 -27.98
N GLY A 137 -28.30 11.32 -28.13
CA GLY A 137 -28.95 12.55 -28.61
C GLY A 137 -30.05 13.10 -27.69
N CYS A 138 -29.85 13.04 -26.38
CA CYS A 138 -30.78 13.51 -25.34
C CYS A 138 -32.00 12.61 -25.04
N HIS A 139 -32.11 11.41 -25.62
CA HIS A 139 -33.28 10.55 -25.40
C HIS A 139 -33.18 9.62 -24.18
N MET A 140 -31.97 9.30 -23.75
CA MET A 140 -31.73 8.43 -22.60
C MET A 140 -30.79 9.10 -21.60
N MET A 141 -30.95 8.79 -20.32
CA MET A 141 -30.01 9.19 -19.27
C MET A 141 -29.53 7.95 -18.53
N ALA A 142 -28.23 7.86 -18.30
CA ALA A 142 -27.63 6.89 -17.39
C ALA A 142 -27.07 7.64 -16.19
N VAL A 143 -27.33 7.12 -14.99
CA VAL A 143 -26.76 7.65 -13.75
C VAL A 143 -25.69 6.69 -13.25
N CYS A 144 -24.55 7.21 -12.80
CA CYS A 144 -23.57 6.39 -12.09
C CYS A 144 -24.12 6.08 -10.69
N VAL A 145 -24.82 4.96 -10.57
CA VAL A 145 -25.27 4.42 -9.28
C VAL A 145 -24.33 3.31 -8.84
N ARG A 146 -24.10 3.22 -7.53
CA ARG A 146 -23.58 2.01 -6.91
C ARG A 146 -24.67 1.37 -6.08
N ASP A 147 -25.41 0.49 -6.73
CA ASP A 147 -26.16 -0.51 -6.00
C ASP A 147 -25.26 -1.70 -5.69
N LYS A 148 -25.37 -2.16 -4.45
CA LYS A 148 -24.88 -3.48 -4.06
C LYS A 148 -25.47 -4.49 -5.06
N PHE A 149 -24.62 -5.12 -5.86
CA PHE A 149 -24.97 -6.16 -6.85
C PHE A 149 -25.77 -5.71 -8.07
N GLY A 150 -25.08 -5.53 -9.20
CA GLY A 150 -25.66 -5.69 -10.54
C GLY A 150 -26.07 -4.38 -11.22
N TRP A 151 -25.72 -4.28 -12.50
CA TRP A 151 -26.30 -3.29 -13.41
C TRP A 151 -27.79 -3.59 -13.55
N SER A 152 -28.66 -2.67 -13.12
CA SER A 152 -30.09 -2.73 -13.41
C SER A 152 -30.40 -1.88 -14.65
N ASN A 153 -30.94 -2.55 -15.67
CA ASN A 153 -31.49 -1.95 -16.89
C ASN A 153 -32.74 -1.10 -16.60
#